data_AF-A0AAN6TTA9-F1
#
_entry.id   AF-A0AAN6TTA9-F1
#
_cell.length_a   1.000
_cell.length_b   1.000
_cell.length_c   1.000
_cell.angle_alpha   90.00
_cell.angle_beta   90.00
_cell.angle_gamma   90.00
#
_symmetry.space_group_name_H-M   'P 1'
#
loop_
_entity.id
_entity.type
_entity.pdbx_description
1 polymer ?
#
loop_
_entity_poly.entity_id
_entity_poly.type
_entity_poly.pdbx_seq_one_letter_code
_entity_poly.pdbx_strand_id
1 'polypeptide(L)'
;MTRVVQKLSVESHNVEPTHIPLYLTSTPFFHVLHGKCVAKFKERLGLEESEEPLMVLRNVVMRPLVTISTNGNFKMKEEESRTIVKKEVRVCQARNSITPNLHSFWARGRDQIFLSYRPMFHIAKHRRQIFLAICLAELLDNGVVSRPTTITITPVLKNRPLDATYPSCCMPFYLYGSPQEAHIDHVLVRSPDIVLSADSVTLTLDDGNNGDDAVVLRSKRGQC
;
A
#
# COMPACT_ATOMS: atom_id res chain seq x y z
N MET A 1 -11.83 -9.86 4.03
CA MET A 1 -12.80 -10.44 4.99
C MET A 1 -13.03 -9.56 6.21
N THR A 2 -12.02 -8.88 6.76
CA THR A 2 -12.16 -7.97 7.92
C THR A 2 -13.35 -7.00 7.82
N ARG A 3 -13.54 -6.34 6.68
CA ARG A 3 -14.67 -5.41 6.47
C ARG A 3 -16.05 -6.06 6.52
N VAL A 4 -16.14 -7.34 6.15
CA VAL A 4 -17.40 -8.11 6.26
C VAL A 4 -17.67 -8.42 7.73
N VAL A 5 -16.64 -8.83 8.49
CA VAL A 5 -16.74 -9.09 9.94
C VAL A 5 -17.20 -7.85 10.68
N GLN A 6 -16.58 -6.70 10.40
CA GLN A 6 -16.94 -5.40 10.98
C GLN A 6 -18.40 -5.02 10.79
N LYS A 7 -19.03 -5.47 9.70
CA LYS A 7 -20.45 -5.22 9.42
C LYS A 7 -21.38 -6.29 9.98
N LEU A 8 -20.84 -7.43 10.40
CA LEU A 8 -21.56 -8.58 10.92
C LEU A 8 -21.16 -8.88 12.38
N SER A 9 -20.61 -7.89 13.09
CA SER A 9 -20.21 -7.98 14.49
C SER A 9 -20.21 -6.59 15.13
N VAL A 10 -20.14 -6.54 16.46
CA VAL A 10 -20.03 -5.29 17.23
C VAL A 10 -18.57 -5.15 17.66
N GLU A 11 -17.82 -4.28 17.00
CA GLU A 11 -16.40 -4.01 17.31
C GLU A 11 -16.18 -2.67 18.04
N SER A 12 -17.21 -1.82 18.16
CA SER A 12 -17.12 -0.53 18.86
C SER A 12 -18.46 -0.09 19.44
N HIS A 13 -18.43 0.83 20.42
CA HIS A 13 -19.61 1.36 21.11
C HIS A 13 -20.58 2.15 20.21
N ASN A 14 -20.13 2.59 19.03
CA ASN A 14 -20.93 3.38 18.10
C ASN A 14 -21.82 2.54 17.18
N VAL A 15 -21.69 1.20 17.23
CA VAL A 15 -22.47 0.30 16.38
C VAL A 15 -23.71 -0.13 17.13
N GLU A 16 -24.88 0.20 16.59
CA GLU A 16 -26.14 -0.26 17.16
C GLU A 16 -26.35 -1.76 16.87
N PRO A 17 -26.39 -2.63 17.90
CA PRO A 17 -26.45 -4.08 17.69
C PRO A 17 -27.76 -4.56 17.02
N THR A 18 -28.84 -3.81 17.17
CA THR A 18 -30.18 -4.13 16.64
C THR A 18 -30.20 -4.14 15.10
N HIS A 19 -29.30 -3.42 14.45
CA HIS A 19 -29.19 -3.32 13.00
C HIS A 19 -28.29 -4.38 12.35
N ILE A 20 -27.69 -5.28 13.14
CA ILE A 20 -26.82 -6.34 12.61
C ILE A 20 -27.67 -7.58 12.27
N PRO A 21 -27.70 -8.01 10.99
CA PRO A 21 -28.61 -9.06 10.55
C PRO A 21 -28.17 -10.46 10.99
N LEU A 22 -26.85 -10.67 11.06
CA LEU A 22 -26.22 -11.92 11.44
C LEU A 22 -24.91 -11.63 12.15
N TYR A 23 -24.69 -12.32 13.27
CA TYR A 23 -23.47 -12.20 14.05
C TYR A 23 -22.48 -13.27 13.63
N LEU A 24 -21.34 -12.85 13.09
CA LEU A 24 -20.21 -13.72 12.75
C LEU A 24 -18.97 -13.31 13.53
N THR A 25 -18.14 -14.30 13.81
CA THR A 25 -16.80 -14.08 14.39
C THR A 25 -15.74 -14.30 13.32
N SER A 26 -14.49 -13.96 13.61
CA SER A 26 -13.38 -14.26 12.72
C SER A 26 -12.13 -14.65 13.49
N THR A 27 -11.22 -15.34 12.82
CA THR A 27 -9.91 -15.68 13.36
C THR A 27 -8.86 -15.67 12.26
N PRO A 28 -7.63 -15.23 12.53
CA PRO A 28 -6.51 -15.41 11.62
C PRO A 28 -6.04 -16.87 11.63
N PHE A 29 -5.80 -17.43 10.45
CA PHE A 29 -5.09 -18.69 10.27
C PHE A 29 -3.63 -18.37 9.97
N PHE A 30 -2.78 -18.51 10.98
CA PHE A 30 -1.33 -18.33 10.86
C PHE A 30 -0.67 -19.58 10.28
N HIS A 31 0.27 -19.41 9.34
CA HIS A 31 1.03 -20.51 8.76
C HIS A 31 1.79 -21.31 9.83
N VAL A 32 2.43 -20.62 10.77
CA VAL A 32 3.17 -21.24 11.90
C VAL A 32 2.31 -22.20 12.72
N LEU A 33 1.01 -21.93 12.87
CA LEU A 33 0.10 -22.74 13.68
C LEU A 33 -0.65 -23.82 12.88
N HIS A 34 -0.97 -23.55 11.61
CA HIS A 34 -1.86 -24.40 10.81
C HIS A 34 -1.15 -25.13 9.66
N GLY A 35 0.08 -24.73 9.30
CA GLY A 35 0.94 -25.33 8.28
C GLY A 35 0.20 -25.73 7.01
N LYS A 36 0.22 -27.03 6.68
CA LYS A 36 -0.42 -27.59 5.48
C LYS A 36 -1.94 -27.35 5.41
N CYS A 37 -2.62 -27.22 6.56
CA CYS A 37 -4.06 -26.97 6.59
C CYS A 37 -4.41 -25.62 5.95
N VAL A 38 -3.74 -24.54 6.37
CA VAL A 38 -3.99 -23.21 5.80
C VAL A 38 -3.51 -23.12 4.35
N ALA A 39 -2.39 -23.78 4.00
CA ALA A 39 -1.91 -23.85 2.62
C ALA A 39 -2.96 -24.48 1.69
N LYS A 40 -3.52 -25.65 2.08
CA LYS A 40 -4.56 -26.32 1.29
C LYS A 40 -5.86 -25.52 1.24
N PHE A 41 -6.19 -24.79 2.31
CA PHE A 41 -7.36 -23.93 2.33
C PHE A 41 -7.21 -22.72 1.40
N LYS A 42 -6.03 -22.08 1.35
CA LYS A 42 -5.70 -21.02 0.38
C LYS A 42 -5.77 -21.50 -1.06
N GLU A 43 -5.23 -22.68 -1.34
CA GLU A 43 -5.30 -23.32 -2.66
C GLU A 43 -6.76 -23.49 -3.11
N ARG A 44 -7.64 -24.01 -2.23
CA ARG A 44 -9.07 -24.16 -2.52
C ARG A 44 -9.81 -22.84 -2.78
N LEU A 45 -9.29 -21.73 -2.25
CA LEU A 45 -9.81 -20.39 -2.49
C LEU A 45 -9.22 -19.74 -3.76
N GLY A 46 -8.28 -20.41 -4.45
CA GLY A 46 -7.59 -19.88 -5.62
C GLY A 46 -6.60 -18.77 -5.28
N LEU A 47 -6.08 -18.74 -4.05
CA LEU A 47 -5.06 -17.77 -3.63
C LEU A 47 -3.66 -18.31 -3.92
N GLU A 48 -2.75 -17.40 -4.26
CA GLU A 48 -1.33 -17.73 -4.42
C GLU A 48 -0.71 -18.24 -3.11
N GLU A 49 0.32 -19.07 -3.25
CA GLU A 49 1.05 -19.59 -2.10
C GLU A 49 1.74 -18.46 -1.34
N SER A 50 1.49 -18.40 -0.04
CA SER A 50 1.97 -17.33 0.82
C SER A 50 1.92 -17.78 2.28
N GLU A 51 2.85 -17.28 3.09
CA GLU A 51 2.85 -17.48 4.54
C GLU A 51 1.99 -16.44 5.30
N GLU A 52 1.43 -15.45 4.59
CA GLU A 52 0.61 -14.39 5.19
C GLU A 52 -0.60 -14.97 5.96
N PRO A 53 -0.96 -14.43 7.12
CA PRO A 53 -2.14 -14.91 7.84
C PRO A 53 -3.41 -14.78 7.01
N LEU A 54 -4.20 -15.85 6.94
CA LEU A 54 -5.50 -15.81 6.26
C LEU A 54 -6.62 -15.55 7.26
N MET A 55 -7.30 -14.41 7.13
CA MET A 55 -8.49 -14.12 7.94
C MET A 55 -9.69 -14.95 7.47
N VAL A 56 -10.24 -15.79 8.35
CA VAL A 56 -11.41 -16.63 8.06
C VAL A 56 -12.64 -16.21 8.86
N LEU A 57 -13.81 -16.37 8.25
CA LEU A 57 -15.09 -16.19 8.95
C LEU A 57 -15.42 -17.45 9.74
N ARG A 58 -15.90 -17.26 10.97
CA ARG A 58 -16.30 -18.33 11.89
C ARG A 58 -17.75 -18.13 12.32
N ASN A 59 -18.59 -19.09 11.95
CA ASN A 59 -19.97 -19.19 12.38
C ASN A 59 -20.10 -20.28 13.44
N VAL A 60 -20.46 -19.92 14.67
CA VAL A 60 -20.71 -20.88 15.74
C VAL A 60 -22.22 -21.06 15.89
N VAL A 61 -22.72 -22.23 15.53
CA VAL A 61 -24.15 -22.53 15.61
C VAL A 61 -24.40 -23.34 16.87
N MET A 62 -24.86 -22.67 17.93
CA MET A 62 -25.29 -23.33 19.18
C MET A 62 -26.80 -23.40 19.33
N ARG A 63 -27.55 -22.63 18.52
CA ARG A 63 -29.01 -22.54 18.63
C ARG A 63 -29.66 -23.71 17.87
N PRO A 64 -30.39 -24.61 18.55
CA PRO A 64 -30.96 -25.81 17.91
C PRO A 64 -32.15 -25.51 16.98
N LEU A 65 -32.67 -24.28 17.00
CA LEU A 65 -33.89 -23.88 16.31
C LEU A 65 -33.64 -22.96 15.10
N VAL A 66 -32.41 -22.90 14.57
CA VAL A 66 -32.08 -22.01 13.42
C VAL A 66 -32.88 -22.32 12.15
N THR A 67 -33.38 -23.56 12.02
CA THR A 67 -34.17 -24.03 10.88
C THR A 67 -35.69 -23.95 11.11
N ILE A 68 -36.15 -23.73 12.35
CA ILE A 68 -37.58 -23.72 12.68
C ILE A 68 -38.11 -22.29 12.51
N SER A 69 -38.83 -22.07 11.42
CA SER A 69 -39.21 -20.76 10.89
C SER A 69 -40.34 -20.05 11.64
N THR A 70 -40.53 -20.27 12.95
CA THR A 70 -41.71 -19.76 13.63
C THR A 70 -41.65 -18.26 13.94
N ASN A 71 -40.47 -17.61 13.98
CA ASN A 71 -40.36 -16.15 14.17
C ASN A 71 -39.05 -15.51 13.63
N GLY A 72 -38.28 -16.23 12.80
CA GLY A 72 -37.02 -15.72 12.27
C GLY A 72 -36.68 -16.43 10.97
N ASN A 73 -36.91 -15.77 9.85
CA ASN A 73 -36.63 -16.35 8.54
C ASN A 73 -35.10 -16.34 8.32
N PHE A 74 -34.42 -17.44 8.64
CA PHE A 74 -32.96 -17.56 8.46
C PHE A 74 -32.52 -17.19 7.03
N LYS A 75 -33.36 -17.53 6.04
CA LYS A 75 -33.15 -17.13 4.64
C LYS A 75 -33.09 -15.62 4.45
N MET A 76 -33.96 -14.85 5.12
CA MET A 76 -33.95 -13.39 5.03
C MET A 76 -32.64 -12.81 5.58
N LYS A 77 -32.17 -13.34 6.73
CA LYS A 77 -30.88 -12.95 7.31
C LYS A 77 -29.70 -13.33 6.44
N GLU A 78 -29.78 -14.45 5.74
CA GLU A 78 -28.79 -14.88 4.74
C GLU A 78 -28.74 -13.92 3.55
N GLU A 79 -29.89 -13.53 3.00
CA GLU A 79 -29.99 -12.61 1.87
C GLU A 79 -29.43 -11.22 2.19
N GLU A 80 -29.73 -10.71 3.39
CA GLU A 80 -29.18 -9.45 3.87
C GLU A 80 -27.66 -9.52 4.04
N SER A 81 -27.16 -10.60 4.67
CA SER A 81 -25.72 -10.86 4.81
C SER A 81 -25.02 -10.98 3.46
N ARG A 82 -25.64 -11.67 2.49
CA ARG A 82 -25.16 -11.79 1.11
C ARG A 82 -25.06 -10.43 0.44
N THR A 83 -26.02 -9.54 0.69
CA THR A 83 -26.01 -8.18 0.16
C THR A 83 -24.84 -7.37 0.73
N ILE A 84 -24.56 -7.50 2.03
CA ILE A 84 -23.38 -6.89 2.68
C ILE A 84 -22.09 -7.38 2.01
N VAL A 85 -21.94 -8.70 1.83
CA VAL A 85 -20.76 -9.29 1.18
C VAL A 85 -20.60 -8.77 -0.25
N LYS A 86 -21.67 -8.74 -1.05
CA LYS A 86 -21.64 -8.22 -2.42
C LYS A 86 -21.20 -6.75 -2.47
N LYS A 87 -21.68 -5.92 -1.52
CA LYS A 87 -21.25 -4.51 -1.41
C LYS A 87 -19.75 -4.41 -1.12
N GLU A 88 -19.23 -5.20 -0.18
CA GLU A 88 -17.79 -5.19 0.14
C GLU A 88 -16.92 -5.72 -1.01
N VAL A 89 -17.38 -6.73 -1.74
CA VAL A 89 -16.69 -7.24 -2.95
C VAL A 89 -16.53 -6.13 -3.99
N ARG A 90 -17.59 -5.33 -4.25
CA ARG A 90 -17.50 -4.20 -5.19
C ARG A 90 -16.45 -3.18 -4.76
N VAL A 91 -16.36 -2.87 -3.47
CA VAL A 91 -15.33 -1.96 -2.98
C VAL A 91 -13.93 -2.57 -3.13
N CYS A 92 -13.76 -3.87 -2.86
CA CYS A 92 -12.50 -4.57 -3.09
C CYS A 92 -12.10 -4.59 -4.57
N GLN A 93 -13.05 -4.80 -5.49
CA GLN A 93 -12.81 -4.72 -6.93
C GLN A 93 -12.37 -3.32 -7.34
N ALA A 94 -13.09 -2.27 -6.90
CA ALA A 94 -12.73 -0.89 -7.20
C ALA A 94 -11.34 -0.51 -6.68
N ARG A 95 -10.96 -1.00 -5.49
CA ARG A 95 -9.63 -0.75 -4.89
C ARG A 95 -8.49 -1.47 -5.60
N ASN A 96 -8.77 -2.62 -6.22
CA ASN A 96 -7.76 -3.42 -6.93
C ASN A 96 -7.79 -3.25 -8.44
N SER A 97 -8.74 -2.48 -8.98
CA SER A 97 -8.81 -2.17 -10.41
C SER A 97 -7.61 -1.33 -10.85
N ILE A 98 -6.91 -1.78 -11.88
CA ILE A 98 -5.76 -1.10 -12.47
C ILE A 98 -6.27 -0.29 -13.67
N THR A 99 -6.78 0.90 -13.39
CA THR A 99 -7.21 1.87 -14.40
C THR A 99 -6.40 3.17 -14.28
N PRO A 100 -6.27 3.96 -15.36
CA PRO A 100 -5.67 5.29 -15.28
C PRO A 100 -6.31 6.14 -14.18
N ASN A 101 -5.50 6.96 -13.49
CA ASN A 101 -5.97 7.85 -12.43
C ASN A 101 -5.06 9.09 -12.31
N LEU A 102 -5.49 10.06 -11.51
CA LEU A 102 -4.67 11.16 -11.06
C LEU A 102 -3.66 10.69 -9.99
N HIS A 103 -2.42 11.12 -10.15
CA HIS A 103 -1.28 10.74 -9.32
C HIS A 103 -0.65 12.00 -8.71
N SER A 104 -0.33 11.95 -7.42
CA SER A 104 0.29 13.06 -6.70
C SER A 104 1.77 12.80 -6.51
N PHE A 105 2.57 13.84 -6.73
CA PHE A 105 4.02 13.82 -6.57
C PHE A 105 4.46 14.98 -5.68
N TRP A 106 5.55 14.80 -4.95
CA TRP A 106 6.33 15.88 -4.37
C TRP A 106 7.39 16.31 -5.39
N ALA A 107 7.46 17.60 -5.67
CA ALA A 107 8.49 18.18 -6.54
C ALA A 107 9.65 18.71 -5.69
N ARG A 108 10.88 18.41 -6.11
CA ARG A 108 12.11 18.67 -5.35
C ARG A 108 13.23 19.13 -6.25
N GLY A 109 14.17 19.87 -5.70
CA GLY A 109 15.38 20.31 -6.38
C GLY A 109 15.23 21.70 -7.00
N ARG A 110 16.34 22.45 -7.02
CA ARG A 110 16.40 23.80 -7.58
C ARG A 110 16.93 23.82 -9.01
N ASP A 111 18.06 23.14 -9.24
CA ASP A 111 18.73 23.13 -10.55
C ASP A 111 18.11 22.10 -11.50
N GLN A 112 17.78 20.92 -10.97
CA GLN A 112 17.07 19.86 -11.66
C GLN A 112 15.90 19.41 -10.79
N ILE A 113 14.71 19.30 -11.40
CA ILE A 113 13.51 18.92 -10.66
C ILE A 113 13.32 17.41 -10.66
N PHE A 114 13.13 16.86 -9.48
CA PHE A 114 12.78 15.47 -9.24
C PHE A 114 11.36 15.36 -8.70
N LEU A 115 10.58 14.42 -9.23
CA LEU A 115 9.26 14.08 -8.74
C LEU A 115 9.31 12.78 -7.94
N SER A 116 8.97 12.88 -6.66
CA SER A 116 8.78 11.74 -5.77
C SER A 116 7.32 11.41 -5.66
N TYR A 117 6.93 10.22 -6.11
CA TYR A 117 5.55 9.81 -6.09
C TYR A 117 5.05 9.56 -4.66
N ARG A 118 3.78 9.91 -4.39
CA ARG A 118 3.11 9.62 -3.11
C ARG A 118 2.34 8.31 -3.19
N PRO A 119 2.91 7.19 -2.70
CA PRO A 119 2.29 5.88 -2.80
C PRO A 119 1.15 5.69 -1.80
N MET A 120 0.29 4.73 -2.10
CA MET A 120 -0.70 4.20 -1.16
C MET A 120 -0.76 2.68 -1.27
N PHE A 121 -0.44 1.97 -0.19
CA PHE A 121 -0.55 0.50 -0.12
C PHE A 121 -2.00 0.00 -0.27
N HIS A 122 -2.97 0.86 -0.04
CA HIS A 122 -4.38 0.48 0.06
C HIS A 122 -5.12 0.40 -1.27
N ILE A 123 -4.58 1.02 -2.34
CA ILE A 123 -5.20 1.12 -3.66
C ILE A 123 -4.20 0.64 -4.71
N ALA A 124 -4.54 -0.39 -5.48
CA ALA A 124 -3.60 -1.08 -6.37
C ALA A 124 -2.88 -0.16 -7.36
N LYS A 125 -3.61 0.77 -7.99
CA LYS A 125 -3.04 1.81 -8.88
C LYS A 125 -2.02 2.74 -8.21
N HIS A 126 -1.99 2.81 -6.88
CA HIS A 126 -1.05 3.62 -6.12
C HIS A 126 0.04 2.81 -5.39
N ARG A 127 0.11 1.47 -5.58
CA ARG A 127 1.10 0.58 -4.94
C ARG A 127 2.45 0.53 -5.67
N ARG A 128 3.03 1.69 -5.95
CA ARG A 128 4.35 1.79 -6.58
C ARG A 128 5.15 2.87 -5.91
N GLN A 129 6.45 2.68 -5.78
CA GLN A 129 7.36 3.74 -5.42
C GLN A 129 8.10 4.19 -6.68
N ILE A 130 7.96 5.47 -7.02
CA ILE A 130 8.44 6.03 -8.29
C ILE A 130 9.19 7.34 -8.02
N PHE A 131 10.37 7.47 -8.61
CA PHE A 131 11.13 8.73 -8.67
C PHE A 131 11.44 9.06 -10.12
N LEU A 132 11.12 10.27 -10.53
CA LEU A 132 11.31 10.75 -11.90
C LEU A 132 12.20 12.00 -11.86
N ALA A 133 13.15 12.10 -12.78
CA ALA A 133 13.71 13.41 -13.11
C ALA A 133 12.88 14.02 -14.25
N ILE A 134 12.59 15.30 -14.15
CA ILE A 134 11.81 16.03 -15.14
C ILE A 134 12.58 17.24 -15.65
N CYS A 135 12.31 17.57 -16.91
CA CYS A 135 12.66 18.87 -17.47
C CYS A 135 11.37 19.68 -17.60
N LEU A 136 11.38 20.90 -17.07
CA LEU A 136 10.24 21.80 -17.14
C LEU A 136 10.52 22.85 -18.21
N ALA A 137 9.60 22.99 -19.17
CA ALA A 137 9.76 23.94 -20.28
C ALA A 137 9.53 25.40 -19.84
N GLU A 138 8.80 25.63 -18.75
CA GLU A 138 8.48 26.95 -18.22
C GLU A 138 8.89 27.01 -16.74
N LEU A 139 9.60 28.08 -16.35
CA LEU A 139 10.06 28.28 -14.97
C LEU A 139 8.89 28.38 -13.99
N LEU A 140 9.03 27.76 -12.82
CA LEU A 140 8.10 27.93 -11.71
C LEU A 140 8.36 29.26 -11.04
N ASP A 141 7.46 30.23 -11.22
CA ASP A 141 7.43 31.40 -10.35
C ASP A 141 7.08 30.95 -8.92
N ASN A 142 8.02 31.12 -7.99
CA ASN A 142 7.87 30.85 -6.55
C ASN A 142 7.49 29.40 -6.19
N GLY A 143 7.92 28.42 -6.99
CA GLY A 143 7.75 26.99 -6.66
C GLY A 143 6.32 26.46 -6.77
N VAL A 144 5.39 27.23 -7.36
CA VAL A 144 4.02 26.80 -7.60
C VAL A 144 3.74 26.75 -9.11
N VAL A 145 3.37 25.57 -9.59
CA VAL A 145 2.84 25.42 -10.94
C VAL A 145 1.43 26.02 -10.95
N SER A 146 1.26 27.25 -11.43
CA SER A 146 -0.04 27.95 -11.40
C SER A 146 -0.98 27.53 -12.54
N ARG A 147 -0.50 26.78 -13.54
CA ARG A 147 -1.25 26.37 -14.74
C ARG A 147 -0.99 24.90 -15.10
N PRO A 148 -1.88 24.23 -15.82
CA PRO A 148 -1.58 22.89 -16.36
C PRO A 148 -0.37 22.96 -17.30
N THR A 149 0.77 22.43 -16.85
CA THR A 149 2.03 22.44 -17.62
C THR A 149 2.38 21.03 -18.07
N THR A 150 2.80 20.90 -19.33
CA THR A 150 3.33 19.64 -19.86
C THR A 150 4.73 19.43 -19.32
N ILE A 151 4.96 18.30 -18.64
CA ILE A 151 6.27 17.89 -18.16
C ILE A 151 6.87 16.84 -19.10
N THR A 152 8.17 16.94 -19.39
CA THR A 152 8.90 15.89 -20.10
C THR A 152 9.66 15.05 -19.08
N ILE A 153 9.31 13.77 -19.00
CA ILE A 153 10.01 12.80 -18.16
C ILE A 153 11.35 12.50 -18.84
N THR A 154 12.47 12.74 -18.15
CA THR A 154 13.81 12.53 -18.73
C THR A 154 14.31 11.12 -18.40
N PRO A 155 14.77 10.79 -17.18
CA PRO A 155 14.86 9.39 -16.74
C PRO A 155 13.90 9.03 -15.59
N VAL A 156 13.43 7.78 -15.62
CA VAL A 156 12.83 7.12 -14.46
C VAL A 156 13.97 6.63 -13.56
N LEU A 157 14.17 7.26 -12.41
CA LEU A 157 15.23 6.88 -11.47
C LEU A 157 14.90 5.58 -10.75
N LYS A 158 13.62 5.41 -10.39
CA LYS A 158 13.12 4.16 -9.81
C LYS A 158 11.66 3.96 -10.13
N ASN A 159 11.28 2.71 -10.35
CA ASN A 159 9.90 2.24 -10.42
C ASN A 159 9.86 0.82 -9.87
N ARG A 160 9.22 0.61 -8.73
CA ARG A 160 9.09 -0.72 -8.13
C ARG A 160 7.72 -0.97 -7.50
N PRO A 161 7.26 -2.23 -7.48
CA PRO A 161 6.15 -2.63 -6.65
C PRO A 161 6.53 -2.62 -5.16
N LEU A 162 5.52 -2.59 -4.31
CA LEU A 162 5.64 -2.56 -2.85
C LEU A 162 5.27 -3.93 -2.27
N ASP A 163 6.18 -4.91 -2.33
CA ASP A 163 5.91 -6.27 -1.84
C ASP A 163 7.20 -7.03 -1.46
N ALA A 164 7.81 -6.65 -0.33
CA ALA A 164 9.02 -7.28 0.19
C ALA A 164 8.97 -7.41 1.73
N THR A 165 9.94 -8.13 2.32
CA THR A 165 10.10 -8.23 3.77
C THR A 165 10.72 -6.95 4.34
N TYR A 166 10.43 -6.61 5.60
CA TYR A 166 11.13 -5.50 6.26
C TYR A 166 12.63 -5.79 6.39
N PRO A 167 13.50 -4.79 6.12
CA PRO A 167 14.92 -4.86 6.43
C PRO A 167 15.16 -5.19 7.91
N SER A 168 16.08 -6.11 8.19
CA SER A 168 16.36 -6.60 9.54
C SER A 168 17.37 -5.76 10.32
N CYS A 169 18.26 -5.03 9.66
CA CYS A 169 19.39 -4.35 10.30
C CYS A 169 19.28 -2.83 10.36
N CYS A 170 18.71 -2.19 9.35
CA CYS A 170 18.65 -0.73 9.25
C CYS A 170 17.50 -0.25 8.38
N MET A 171 17.15 1.03 8.53
CA MET A 171 16.15 1.71 7.70
C MET A 171 16.83 2.21 6.41
N PRO A 172 16.50 1.67 5.22
CA PRO A 172 17.16 2.05 3.99
C PRO A 172 16.51 3.28 3.35
N PHE A 173 17.33 4.12 2.74
CA PHE A 173 16.90 5.30 1.99
C PHE A 173 17.42 5.23 0.56
N TYR A 174 16.61 5.68 -0.39
CA TYR A 174 17.10 6.08 -1.70
C TYR A 174 17.78 7.43 -1.55
N LEU A 175 19.01 7.55 -2.04
CA LEU A 175 19.73 8.80 -2.21
C LEU A 175 19.75 9.14 -3.69
N TYR A 176 19.25 10.31 -4.04
CA TYR A 176 19.18 10.77 -5.43
C TYR A 176 19.27 12.30 -5.49
N GLY A 177 19.66 12.84 -6.64
CA GLY A 177 19.83 14.28 -6.80
C GLY A 177 20.83 14.63 -7.91
N SER A 178 21.30 15.89 -7.89
CA SER A 178 22.41 16.37 -8.70
C SER A 178 23.72 16.33 -7.88
N PRO A 179 24.88 16.59 -8.49
CA PRO A 179 26.13 16.75 -7.73
C PRO A 179 26.09 17.89 -6.69
N GLN A 180 25.20 18.87 -6.86
CA GLN A 180 25.07 20.04 -5.99
C GLN A 180 24.01 19.86 -4.91
N GLU A 181 23.01 19.00 -5.14
CA GLU A 181 21.86 18.84 -4.26
C GLU A 181 21.45 17.37 -4.16
N ALA A 182 21.34 16.86 -2.93
CA ALA A 182 20.90 15.50 -2.67
C ALA A 182 19.56 15.48 -1.91
N HIS A 183 18.77 14.45 -2.18
CA HIS A 183 17.48 14.17 -1.58
C HIS A 183 17.43 12.72 -1.13
N ILE A 184 16.63 12.45 -0.10
CA ILE A 184 16.41 11.10 0.39
C ILE A 184 14.95 10.72 0.51
N ASP A 185 14.66 9.46 0.21
CA ASP A 185 13.33 8.86 0.39
C ASP A 185 13.42 7.47 0.99
N HIS A 186 12.62 7.21 2.03
CA HIS A 186 12.56 5.92 2.69
C HIS A 186 12.15 4.81 1.71
N VAL A 187 12.86 3.69 1.76
CA VAL A 187 12.62 2.52 0.92
C VAL A 187 11.38 1.77 1.45
N LEU A 188 10.21 2.07 0.87
CA LEU A 188 8.94 1.42 1.21
C LEU A 188 8.87 -0.04 0.73
N VAL A 189 8.85 -0.98 1.65
CA VAL A 189 8.94 -2.42 1.33
C VAL A 189 7.63 -3.15 1.56
N ARG A 190 6.91 -2.81 2.62
CA ARG A 190 5.80 -3.59 3.14
C ARG A 190 4.83 -2.74 3.92
N SER A 191 3.54 -3.05 3.85
CA SER A 191 2.53 -2.38 4.69
C SER A 191 2.40 -3.08 6.06
N PRO A 192 2.19 -2.33 7.16
CA PRO A 192 2.12 -0.86 7.24
C PRO A 192 3.51 -0.19 7.23
N ASP A 193 3.71 0.82 6.39
CA ASP A 193 4.97 1.56 6.33
C ASP A 193 4.77 3.06 6.56
N ILE A 194 5.86 3.78 6.77
CA ILE A 194 5.89 5.24 6.89
C ILE A 194 6.69 5.85 5.73
N VAL A 195 6.11 6.88 5.12
CA VAL A 195 6.80 7.67 4.10
C VAL A 195 7.62 8.74 4.81
N LEU A 196 8.94 8.52 4.84
CA LEU A 196 9.90 9.51 5.33
C LEU A 196 10.68 10.04 4.15
N SER A 197 10.89 11.35 4.15
CA SER A 197 11.54 12.04 3.06
C SER A 197 12.21 13.31 3.57
N ALA A 198 13.34 13.67 2.97
CA ALA A 198 14.01 14.93 3.23
C ALA A 198 14.65 15.49 1.95
N ASP A 199 14.60 16.82 1.85
CA ASP A 199 15.11 17.58 0.72
C ASP A 199 16.39 18.32 1.12
N SER A 200 17.27 18.55 0.14
CA SER A 200 18.53 19.31 0.30
C SER A 200 19.38 18.80 1.47
N VAL A 201 19.59 17.48 1.54
CA VAL A 201 20.40 16.85 2.58
C VAL A 201 21.89 16.94 2.27
N THR A 202 22.72 16.97 3.31
CA THR A 202 24.18 16.91 3.21
C THR A 202 24.65 15.52 3.56
N LEU A 203 25.48 14.92 2.70
CA LEU A 203 26.12 13.63 2.95
C LEU A 203 27.61 13.84 3.16
N THR A 204 28.10 13.54 4.35
CA THR A 204 29.53 13.39 4.63
C THR A 204 29.81 11.91 4.82
N LEU A 205 30.66 11.35 3.95
CA LEU A 205 31.16 9.99 4.09
C LEU A 205 32.52 10.08 4.76
N ASP A 206 32.69 9.37 5.87
CA ASP A 206 34.01 9.16 6.45
C ASP A 206 34.73 8.15 5.56
N ASP A 207 35.40 8.66 4.54
CA ASP A 207 36.35 7.89 3.78
C ASP A 207 37.45 7.51 4.77
N GLY A 208 37.52 6.24 5.17
CA GLY A 208 38.57 5.70 6.05
C GLY A 208 39.98 5.76 5.42
N ASN A 209 40.22 6.72 4.53
CA ASN A 209 41.44 6.99 3.83
C ASN A 209 41.72 8.50 3.95
N ASN A 210 42.82 8.86 4.60
CA ASN A 210 43.33 10.23 4.70
C ASN A 210 43.78 10.73 3.31
N GLY A 211 42.84 11.10 2.44
CA GLY A 211 43.13 11.69 1.13
C GLY A 211 41.87 12.27 0.50
N ASP A 212 41.92 13.58 0.20
CA ASP A 212 40.87 14.44 -0.34
C ASP A 212 40.31 14.00 -1.71
N ASP A 213 39.56 12.91 -1.77
CA ASP A 213 38.79 12.53 -2.97
C ASP A 213 37.32 12.37 -2.61
N ALA A 214 36.55 13.45 -2.76
CA ALA A 214 35.10 13.43 -2.62
C ALA A 214 34.49 12.31 -3.48
N VAL A 215 33.78 11.37 -2.86
CA VAL A 215 33.08 10.28 -3.55
C VAL A 215 31.99 10.87 -4.45
N VAL A 216 32.30 11.05 -5.73
CA VAL A 216 31.33 11.47 -6.74
C VAL A 216 30.38 10.31 -7.03
N LEU A 217 29.12 10.44 -6.62
CA LEU A 217 28.03 9.55 -7.02
C LEU A 217 27.87 9.58 -8.55
N ARG A 218 28.46 8.60 -9.24
CA ARG A 218 28.40 8.52 -10.71
C ARG A 218 27.01 8.05 -11.16
N SER A 219 26.25 8.95 -11.76
CA SER A 219 25.10 8.62 -12.60
C SER A 219 25.56 7.81 -13.82
N LYS A 220 24.99 6.62 -14.04
CA LYS A 220 25.06 5.94 -15.34
C LYS A 220 24.24 6.77 -16.34
N ARG A 221 24.88 7.71 -17.02
CA ARG A 221 24.27 8.43 -18.14
C ARG A 221 23.95 7.42 -19.25
N GLY A 222 22.67 7.18 -19.50
CA GLY A 222 22.21 6.79 -20.84
C GLY A 222 22.44 7.99 -21.75
N GLN A 223 23.15 7.77 -22.85
CA GLN A 223 23.44 8.80 -23.86
C GLN A 223 22.14 9.31 -24.48
N CYS A 224 22.18 10.60 -24.84
CA CYS A 224 21.14 11.38 -25.51
C CYS A 224 20.56 10.71 -26.76
#